data_AF-A0A7Y2NI41-F1
#
_entry.id   AF-A0A7Y2NI41-F1
#
_cell.length_a   1.000
_cell.length_b   1.000
_cell.length_c   1.000
_cell.angle_alpha   90.00
_cell.angle_beta   90.00
_cell.angle_gamma   90.00
#
_symmetry.space_group_name_H-M   'P 1'
#
loop_
_entity.id
_entity.type
_entity.pdbx_description
1 polymer ?
#
loop_
_entity_poly.entity_id
_entity_poly.type
_entity_poly.pdbx_seq_one_letter_code
_entity_poly.pdbx_strand_id
1 'polypeptide(L)' 'LIDREASVAELVAEGFDRATVKRVEHLIYISEYKRFQSAPGPRLTPRSFWLDRRYPIVNRWRDPS' A
#
# COMPACT_ATOMS: atom_id res chain seq x y z
N LEU A 1 -0.99 -6.01 1.59
CA LEU A 1 -0.60 -4.61 1.31
C LEU A 1 -1.68 -3.83 0.55
N ILE A 2 -2.28 -4.34 -0.54
CA ILE A 2 -3.42 -3.66 -1.20
C ILE A 2 -4.62 -4.59 -1.46
N ASP A 3 -4.57 -5.51 -2.42
CA ASP A 3 -5.77 -6.32 -2.73
C ASP A 3 -6.13 -7.36 -1.66
N ARG A 4 -5.14 -8.10 -1.16
CA ARG A 4 -5.30 -9.15 -0.13
C ARG A 4 -5.08 -8.66 1.30
N GLU A 5 -4.77 -7.37 1.49
CA GLU A 5 -4.37 -6.79 2.80
C GLU A 5 -3.23 -7.50 3.56
N ALA A 6 -2.52 -8.45 2.94
CA ALA A 6 -1.42 -9.19 3.56
C ALA A 6 -0.37 -8.28 4.25
N SER A 7 0.02 -8.67 5.46
CA SER A 7 1.08 -8.04 6.25
C SER A 7 2.46 -8.27 5.63
N VAL A 8 3.46 -7.49 6.09
CA VAL A 8 4.85 -7.71 5.67
C VAL A 8 5.33 -9.11 6.06
N ALA A 9 4.97 -9.58 7.26
CA ALA A 9 5.33 -10.91 7.75
C ALA A 9 4.77 -12.05 6.88
N GLU A 10 3.51 -11.95 6.46
CA GLU A 10 2.88 -12.94 5.58
C GLU A 10 3.57 -12.99 4.21
N LEU A 11 3.91 -11.84 3.62
CA LEU A 11 4.62 -11.82 2.34
C LEU A 11 6.03 -12.40 2.46
N VAL A 12 6.73 -12.13 3.56
CA VAL A 12 8.05 -12.76 3.79
C VAL A 12 7.91 -14.28 3.95
N ALA A 13 6.86 -14.75 4.63
CA ALA A 13 6.56 -16.18 4.75
C ALA A 13 6.18 -16.85 3.41
N GLU A 14 5.53 -16.10 2.50
CA GLU A 14 5.29 -16.52 1.11
C GLU A 14 6.59 -16.61 0.28
N GLY A 15 7.74 -16.19 0.82
CA GLY A 15 9.05 -16.32 0.19
C GLY A 15 9.56 -15.05 -0.50
N PHE A 16 8.89 -13.91 -0.31
CA PHE A 16 9.38 -12.63 -0.83
C PHE A 16 10.52 -12.07 0.02
N ASP A 17 11.50 -11.44 -0.62
CA ASP A 17 12.58 -10.76 0.07
C ASP A 17 12.07 -9.59 0.94
N ARG A 18 12.43 -9.61 2.23
CA ARG A 18 11.96 -8.62 3.21
C ARG A 18 12.37 -7.20 2.85
N ALA A 19 13.59 -7.00 2.33
CA ALA A 19 14.05 -5.66 1.96
C ALA A 19 13.21 -5.08 0.81
N THR A 20 12.88 -5.93 -0.16
CA THR A 20 12.00 -5.60 -1.27
C THR A 20 10.59 -5.26 -0.79
N VAL A 21 9.98 -6.09 0.07
CA VAL A 21 8.63 -5.85 0.60
C VAL A 21 8.57 -4.52 1.37
N LYS A 22 9.52 -4.25 2.27
CA LYS A 22 9.60 -2.99 3.01
C LYS A 22 9.80 -1.78 2.11
N ARG A 23 10.59 -1.91 1.05
CA ARG A 23 10.76 -0.84 0.05
C ARG A 23 9.43 -0.53 -0.64
N VAL A 24 8.69 -1.54 -1.07
CA VAL A 24 7.39 -1.36 -1.73
C VAL A 24 6.36 -0.74 -0.78
N GLU A 25 6.29 -1.22 0.47
CA GLU A 25 5.44 -0.62 1.52
C GLU A 25 5.75 0.86 1.71
N HIS A 26 7.03 1.22 1.83
CA HIS A 26 7.46 2.61 1.97
C HIS A 26 7.00 3.46 0.78
N LEU A 27 7.22 2.98 -0.45
CA LEU A 27 6.80 3.66 -1.68
C LEU A 27 5.29 3.88 -1.73
N ILE A 28 4.51 2.92 -1.25
CA ILE A 28 3.06 3.05 -1.14
C ILE A 28 2.73 4.20 -0.19
N TYR A 29 3.27 4.24 1.04
CA TYR A 29 2.95 5.30 2.00
C TYR A 29 3.32 6.70 1.52
N ILE A 30 4.50 6.89 0.94
CA ILE A 30 4.94 8.23 0.52
C ILE A 30 4.21 8.72 -0.73
N SER A 31 3.58 7.83 -1.51
CA SER A 31 2.93 8.19 -2.77
C SER A 31 1.44 8.52 -2.61
N GLU A 32 0.91 8.56 -1.38
CA GLU A 32 -0.50 8.83 -1.12
C GLU A 32 -0.93 10.20 -1.68
N TYR A 33 -0.11 11.25 -1.45
CA TYR A 33 -0.40 12.58 -1.98
C TYR A 33 -0.54 12.62 -3.51
N LYS A 34 0.24 11.80 -4.24
CA LYS A 34 0.17 11.73 -5.71
C LYS A 34 -1.14 11.09 -6.16
N ARG A 35 -1.63 10.09 -5.43
CA ARG A 35 -2.90 9.41 -5.74
C ARG A 35 -4.12 10.29 -5.51
N PHE A 36 -4.08 11.16 -4.51
CA PHE A 36 -5.14 12.15 -4.31
C PHE A 36 -5.26 13.17 -5.46
N GLN A 37 -4.18 13.37 -6.22
CA GLN A 37 -4.15 14.28 -7.38
C GLN A 37 -4.40 13.57 -8.72
N SER A 38 -4.51 12.23 -8.74
CA SER A 38 -4.72 11.50 -9.99
C SER A 38 -6.15 11.65 -10.50
N ALA A 39 -6.31 11.69 -11.82
CA ALA A 39 -7.62 11.69 -12.46
C ALA A 39 -8.43 10.43 -12.10
N PRO A 40 -9.77 10.52 -11.99
CA PRO A 40 -10.61 9.36 -11.75
C PRO A 40 -10.53 8.37 -12.92
N GLY A 41 -10.58 7.08 -12.60
CA GLY A 41 -10.56 5.99 -13.58
C GLY A 41 -11.51 4.84 -13.18
N PRO A 42 -11.87 3.94 -14.12
CA PRO A 42 -12.76 2.83 -13.82
C PRO A 42 -12.12 1.83 -12.85
N ARG A 43 -12.90 1.34 -11.90
CA ARG A 43 -12.48 0.30 -10.94
C ARG A 43 -12.62 -1.08 -11.58
N LEU A 44 -11.51 -1.83 -11.68
CA LEU A 44 -11.49 -3.21 -12.17
C LEU A 44 -11.25 -4.25 -11.08
N THR A 45 -10.69 -3.84 -9.93
CA THR A 45 -10.31 -4.73 -8.83
C THR A 45 -11.27 -4.60 -7.64
N PRO A 46 -11.29 -5.59 -6.73
CA PRO A 46 -12.08 -5.53 -5.50
C PRO A 46 -11.68 -4.41 -4.55
N ARG A 47 -10.47 -3.84 -4.68
CA ARG A 47 -9.98 -2.72 -3.87
C ARG A 47 -9.44 -1.62 -4.77
N SER A 48 -9.99 -0.42 -4.66
CA SER A 48 -9.46 0.77 -5.32
C SER A 48 -8.57 1.61 -4.39
N PHE A 49 -7.66 2.36 -4.99
CA PHE A 49 -6.75 3.27 -4.28
C PHE A 49 -7.42 4.55 -3.73
N TRP A 50 -8.68 4.83 -4.09
CA TRP A 50 -9.33 6.09 -3.78
C TRP A 50 -10.36 5.94 -2.66
N LEU A 51 -11.55 5.40 -2.97
CA LEU A 51 -12.64 5.31 -1.99
C LEU A 51 -12.43 4.21 -0.95
N ASP A 52 -11.88 3.07 -1.38
CA ASP A 52 -11.78 1.86 -0.55
C ASP A 52 -10.54 1.86 0.36
N ARG A 53 -9.49 2.61 -0.01
CA ARG A 53 -8.25 2.73 0.76
C ARG A 53 -8.07 4.15 1.29
N ARG A 54 -8.53 4.39 2.51
CA ARG A 54 -8.45 5.69 3.16
C ARG A 54 -7.26 5.75 4.12
N TYR A 55 -6.14 6.26 3.62
CA TYR A 55 -4.94 6.53 4.43
C TYR A 55 -4.70 8.04 4.52
N PRO A 56 -4.26 8.56 5.67
CA PRO A 56 -3.89 9.95 5.79
C PRO A 56 -2.67 10.26 4.92
N ILE A 57 -2.68 11.42 4.25
CA ILE A 57 -1.54 11.88 3.44
C ILE A 57 -0.30 12.09 4.33
N VAL A 58 -0.49 12.72 5.48
CA VAL A 58 0.56 12.88 6.49
C VAL A 58 0.49 11.68 7.42
N ASN A 59 1.38 10.70 7.18
CA ASN A 59 1.44 9.48 7.96
C ASN A 59 2.89 9.10 8.33
N ARG A 60 3.20 9.10 9.64
CA ARG A 60 4.49 8.66 10.18
C ARG A 60 4.47 7.22 10.70
N TRP A 61 3.32 6.55 10.68
CA TRP A 61 3.24 5.14 11.07
C TRP A 61 4.09 4.28 10.14
N ARG A 62 4.89 3.37 10.72
CA ARG A 62 5.70 2.38 10.00
C ARG A 62 5.54 1.07 10.74
N ASP A 63 5.26 0.01 10.00
CA ASP A 63 5.14 -1.32 10.55
C ASP A 63 6.52 -1.80 11.06
N PRO A 64 6.69 -2.13 12.35
CA PRO A 64 7.94 -2.64 12.89
C PRO A 64 8.20 -4.13 12.59
N SER A 65 7.18 -4.87 12.12
CA SER A 65 7.30 -6.30 11.79
C SER A 65 8.25 -6.60 10.63
#